data_AF-A0AAV9CSL6-F1
#
_entry.id   AF-A0AAV9CSL6-F1
#
_cell.length_a   1.000
_cell.length_b   1.000
_cell.length_c   1.000
_cell.angle_alpha   90.00
_cell.angle_beta   90.00
_cell.angle_gamma   90.00
#
_symmetry.space_group_name_H-M   'P 1'
#
loop_
_entity.id
_entity.type
_entity.pdbx_description
1 polymer ?
#
loop_
_entity_poly.entity_id
_entity_poly.type
_entity_poly.pdbx_seq_one_letter_code
_entity_poly.pdbx_strand_id
1 'polypeptide(L)'
;MKSENLMRLSWALVHSKHPEDVQRGIAMLEASLNNSKTPLQYRERLYLLAVGHYRSGDYPRSRQLVEQCLEIVPDWRQAQTLKKMIEDRIQKDGVIGIGIAATAVGLVAGGIAAALARKK
;
A
#
# COMPACT_ATOMS: atom_id res chain seq x y z
N MET A 1 1.70 -3.88 30.25
CA MET A 1 2.36 -5.21 30.25
C MET A 1 1.86 -6.18 29.18
N LYS A 2 0.75 -6.95 29.32
CA LYS A 2 0.37 -7.97 28.30
C LYS A 2 0.20 -7.40 26.87
N SER A 3 -0.44 -6.24 26.76
CA SER A 3 -0.70 -5.53 25.49
C SER A 3 0.58 -5.10 24.77
N GLU A 4 1.57 -4.59 25.50
CA GLU A 4 2.84 -4.10 24.94
C GLU A 4 3.74 -5.25 24.48
N ASN A 5 3.79 -6.35 25.24
CA ASN A 5 4.56 -7.53 24.86
C ASN A 5 4.02 -8.16 23.57
N LEU A 6 2.69 -8.21 23.43
CA LEU A 6 2.05 -8.67 22.20
C LEU A 6 2.42 -7.76 21.04
N MET A 7 2.35 -6.44 21.21
CA MET A 7 2.68 -5.49 20.14
C MET A 7 4.14 -5.61 19.68
N ARG A 8 5.09 -5.78 20.61
CA ARG A 8 6.51 -6.01 20.30
C ARG A 8 6.74 -7.32 19.56
N LEU A 9 6.10 -8.40 20.01
CA LEU A 9 6.20 -9.70 19.37
C LEU A 9 5.58 -9.69 17.97
N SER A 10 4.36 -9.16 17.84
CA SER A 10 3.70 -8.96 16.54
C SER A 10 4.55 -8.12 15.59
N TRP A 11 5.19 -7.05 16.08
CA TRP A 11 6.10 -6.24 15.29
C TRP A 11 7.30 -7.07 14.78
N ALA A 12 7.94 -7.86 15.64
CA ALA A 12 9.05 -8.72 15.24
C ALA A 12 8.62 -9.77 14.21
N LEU A 13 7.45 -10.38 14.41
CA LEU A 13 6.89 -11.41 13.53
C LEU A 13 6.55 -10.88 12.14
N VAL A 14 5.82 -9.75 12.04
CA VAL A 14 5.53 -9.16 10.73
C VAL A 14 6.80 -8.67 10.03
N HIS A 15 7.89 -8.45 10.77
CA HIS A 15 9.18 -8.09 10.21
C HIS A 15 10.10 -9.29 9.87
N SER A 16 9.70 -10.51 10.19
CA SER A 16 10.49 -11.73 9.95
C SER A 16 10.68 -12.04 8.46
N LYS A 17 11.78 -12.72 8.12
CA LYS A 17 12.05 -13.23 6.76
C LYS A 17 11.19 -14.44 6.42
N HIS A 18 10.68 -15.15 7.43
CA HIS A 18 9.87 -16.34 7.23
C HIS A 18 8.40 -15.96 7.02
N PRO A 19 7.75 -16.41 5.94
CA PRO A 19 6.35 -16.06 5.67
C PRO A 19 5.41 -16.59 6.76
N GLU A 20 5.71 -17.73 7.37
CA GLU A 20 4.94 -18.30 8.48
C GLU A 20 4.90 -17.38 9.70
N ASP A 21 6.04 -16.76 10.04
CA ASP A 21 6.12 -15.78 11.12
C ASP A 21 5.30 -14.54 10.80
N VAL A 22 5.34 -14.07 9.55
CA VAL A 22 4.54 -12.91 9.12
C VAL A 22 3.05 -13.21 9.27
N GLN A 23 2.60 -14.38 8.80
CA GLN A 23 1.20 -14.83 8.96
C GLN A 23 0.80 -14.94 10.43
N ARG A 24 1.68 -15.49 11.27
CA ARG A 24 1.45 -15.55 12.73
C ARG A 24 1.34 -14.16 13.34
N GLY A 25 2.18 -13.22 12.91
CA GLY A 25 2.15 -11.82 13.32
C GLY A 25 0.83 -11.13 12.95
N ILE A 26 0.34 -11.35 11.73
CA ILE A 26 -0.96 -10.87 11.24
C ILE A 26 -2.09 -11.41 12.12
N ALA A 27 -2.17 -12.73 12.30
CA ALA A 27 -3.23 -13.35 13.11
C ALA A 27 -3.23 -12.83 14.56
N MET A 28 -2.06 -12.62 15.14
CA MET A 28 -1.92 -12.03 16.47
C MET A 28 -2.42 -10.57 16.52
N LEU A 29 -2.12 -9.77 15.49
CA LEU A 29 -2.58 -8.39 15.38
C LEU A 29 -4.11 -8.33 15.24
N GLU A 30 -4.70 -9.15 14.38
CA GLU A 30 -6.15 -9.24 14.19
C GLU A 30 -6.88 -9.63 15.48
N ALA A 31 -6.41 -10.67 16.17
CA ALA A 31 -6.98 -11.10 17.45
C ALA A 31 -6.85 -10.03 18.54
N SER A 32 -5.81 -9.19 18.47
CA SER A 32 -5.58 -8.11 19.43
C SER A 32 -6.29 -6.81 19.08
N LEU A 33 -6.76 -6.63 17.84
CA LEU A 33 -7.30 -5.36 17.34
C LEU A 33 -8.50 -4.88 18.18
N ASN A 34 -9.39 -5.80 18.53
CA ASN A 34 -10.58 -5.56 19.36
C ASN A 34 -10.24 -5.33 20.84
N ASN A 35 -9.06 -5.75 21.28
CA ASN A 35 -8.56 -5.57 22.65
C ASN A 35 -7.81 -4.24 22.83
N SER A 36 -7.99 -3.27 21.92
CA SER A 36 -7.32 -1.98 21.96
C SER A 36 -7.98 -1.06 22.99
N LYS A 37 -7.21 -0.69 24.02
CA LYS A 37 -7.70 0.14 25.14
C LYS A 37 -7.72 1.63 24.84
N THR A 38 -6.95 2.07 23.85
CA THR A 38 -6.82 3.48 23.47
C THR A 38 -6.88 3.63 21.95
N PRO A 39 -7.38 4.77 21.45
CA PRO A 39 -7.38 5.06 20.01
C PRO A 39 -5.97 5.02 19.40
N LEU A 40 -4.95 5.40 20.17
CA LEU A 40 -3.56 5.35 19.74
C LEU A 40 -3.07 3.91 19.52
N GLN A 41 -3.34 3.01 20.48
CA GLN A 41 -2.98 1.59 20.33
C GLN A 41 -3.74 0.93 19.18
N TYR A 42 -5.01 1.30 18.98
CA TYR A 42 -5.80 0.81 17.85
C TYR A 42 -5.14 1.22 16.52
N ARG A 43 -4.79 2.50 16.38
CA ARG A 43 -4.13 3.05 15.20
C ARG A 43 -2.77 2.39 14.91
N GLU A 44 -1.95 2.20 15.95
CA GLU A 44 -0.65 1.54 15.81
C GLU A 44 -0.78 0.09 15.34
N ARG A 45 -1.73 -0.67 15.91
CA ARG A 45 -2.00 -2.04 15.49
C ARG A 45 -2.55 -2.12 14.08
N LEU A 46 -3.47 -1.23 13.72
CA LEU A 46 -4.05 -1.17 12.38
C LEU A 46 -2.95 -0.94 11.33
N TYR A 47 -2.01 -0.04 11.62
CA TYR A 47 -0.86 0.19 10.75
C TYR A 47 0.08 -1.01 10.66
N LEU A 48 0.37 -1.68 11.78
CA LEU A 48 1.19 -2.91 11.75
C LEU A 48 0.51 -4.03 10.99
N LEU A 49 -0.82 -4.13 11.05
CA LEU A 49 -1.61 -5.08 10.28
C LEU A 49 -1.47 -4.78 8.79
N ALA A 50 -1.56 -3.50 8.38
CA ALA A 50 -1.33 -3.08 7.00
C ALA A 50 0.08 -3.47 6.51
N VAL A 51 1.12 -3.27 7.34
CA VAL A 51 2.49 -3.69 7.03
C VAL A 51 2.60 -5.22 6.90
N GLY A 52 1.92 -5.97 7.76
CA GLY A 52 1.86 -7.43 7.69
C GLY A 52 1.30 -7.90 6.33
N HIS A 53 0.14 -7.37 5.92
CA HIS A 53 -0.47 -7.72 4.63
C HIS A 53 0.39 -7.27 3.43
N TYR A 54 1.06 -6.12 3.52
CA TYR A 54 2.01 -5.71 2.47
C TYR A 54 3.13 -6.74 2.29
N ARG A 55 3.67 -7.25 3.39
CA ARG A 55 4.77 -8.21 3.38
C ARG A 55 4.34 -9.63 3.01
N SER A 56 3.10 -10.01 3.27
CA SER A 56 2.55 -11.28 2.79
C SER A 56 2.19 -11.28 1.30
N GLY A 57 2.21 -10.10 0.66
CA GLY A 57 1.84 -9.92 -0.75
C GLY A 57 0.36 -9.61 -0.98
N ASP A 58 -0.43 -9.47 0.09
CA ASP A 58 -1.83 -9.08 0.03
C ASP A 58 -1.97 -7.55 -0.04
N TYR A 59 -1.58 -6.99 -1.18
CA TYR A 59 -1.62 -5.55 -1.43
C TYR A 59 -3.02 -4.94 -1.37
N PRO A 60 -4.09 -5.58 -1.90
CA PRO A 60 -5.44 -5.04 -1.80
C PRO A 60 -5.88 -4.85 -0.35
N ARG A 61 -5.63 -5.85 0.51
CA ARG A 61 -5.99 -5.76 1.92
C ARG A 61 -5.13 -4.74 2.66
N SER A 62 -3.84 -4.70 2.37
CA SER A 62 -2.93 -3.69 2.91
C SER A 62 -3.39 -2.26 2.57
N ARG A 63 -3.85 -2.02 1.33
CA ARG A 63 -4.37 -0.72 0.90
C ARG A 63 -5.60 -0.30 1.71
N GLN A 64 -6.57 -1.19 1.88
CA GLN A 64 -7.77 -0.89 2.66
C GLN A 64 -7.43 -0.48 4.10
N LEU A 65 -6.50 -1.21 4.73
CA LEU A 65 -6.09 -0.93 6.11
C LEU A 65 -5.32 0.39 6.23
N VAL A 66 -4.46 0.71 5.27
CA VAL A 66 -3.71 1.97 5.29
C VAL A 66 -4.61 3.17 5.02
N GLU A 67 -5.66 3.01 4.20
CA GLU A 67 -6.67 4.05 3.99
C GLU A 67 -7.44 4.34 5.26
N GLN A 68 -7.86 3.30 5.99
CA GLN A 68 -8.47 3.47 7.31
C GLN A 68 -7.52 4.19 8.30
N CYS A 69 -6.22 3.92 8.25
CA CYS A 69 -5.24 4.66 9.06
C CYS A 69 -5.23 6.16 8.73
N LEU A 70 -5.34 6.50 7.44
CA LEU A 70 -5.34 7.89 6.95
C LEU A 70 -6.67 8.60 7.16
N GLU A 71 -7.79 7.87 7.23
CA GLU A 71 -9.08 8.43 7.67
C GLU A 71 -9.03 8.90 9.12
N ILE A 72 -8.29 8.18 9.98
CA ILE A 72 -8.09 8.55 11.39
C ILE A 72 -7.06 9.68 11.52
N VAL A 73 -5.94 9.61 10.79
CA VAL A 73 -4.87 10.62 10.80
C VAL A 73 -4.37 10.91 9.37
N PRO A 74 -4.91 11.96 8.73
CA PRO A 74 -4.56 12.28 7.35
C PRO A 74 -3.07 12.60 7.13
N ASP A 75 -2.43 13.26 8.11
CA ASP A 75 -1.03 13.71 8.00
C ASP A 75 0.01 12.67 8.42
N TRP A 76 -0.38 11.40 8.54
CA TRP A 76 0.54 10.35 8.94
C TRP A 76 1.48 9.94 7.81
N ARG A 77 2.66 10.59 7.76
CA ARG A 77 3.68 10.37 6.72
C ARG A 77 4.02 8.90 6.47
N GLN A 78 4.16 8.08 7.51
CA GLN A 78 4.49 6.66 7.35
C GLN A 78 3.38 5.88 6.63
N ALA A 79 2.11 6.13 6.97
CA ALA A 79 0.96 5.54 6.29
C ALA A 79 0.84 6.02 4.84
N GLN A 80 1.12 7.30 4.57
CA GLN A 80 1.16 7.83 3.20
C GLN A 80 2.27 7.18 2.36
N THR A 81 3.47 7.00 2.92
CA THR A 81 4.57 6.31 2.24
C THR A 81 4.21 4.85 1.96
N LEU A 82 3.61 4.15 2.94
CA LEU A 82 3.15 2.78 2.77
C LEU A 82 2.08 2.67 1.67
N LYS A 83 1.10 3.59 1.64
CA LYS A 83 0.08 3.65 0.57
C LYS A 83 0.71 3.74 -0.82
N LYS A 84 1.67 4.65 -1.01
CA LYS A 84 2.39 4.79 -2.29
C LYS A 84 3.13 3.51 -2.67
N MET A 85 3.84 2.89 -1.74
CA MET A 85 4.54 1.62 -1.99
C MET A 85 3.59 0.48 -2.39
N ILE A 86 2.40 0.44 -1.81
CA ILE A 86 1.34 -0.53 -2.16
C ILE A 86 0.83 -0.24 -3.58
N GLU A 87 0.50 1.00 -3.89
CA GLU A 87 -0.01 1.41 -5.21
C GLU A 87 1.01 1.15 -6.32
N ASP A 88 2.28 1.50 -6.10
CA ASP A 88 3.37 1.22 -7.03
C ASP A 88 3.50 -0.28 -7.29
N ARG A 89 3.26 -1.12 -6.26
CA ARG A 89 3.36 -2.56 -6.40
C ARG A 89 2.18 -3.16 -7.13
N ILE A 90 0.96 -2.72 -6.83
CA ILE A 90 -0.26 -3.08 -7.57
C ILE A 90 -0.14 -2.67 -9.03
N GLN A 91 0.38 -1.47 -9.31
CA GLN A 91 0.61 -1.02 -10.68
C GLN A 91 1.65 -1.90 -11.39
N LYS A 92 2.80 -2.19 -10.77
CA LYS A 92 3.82 -3.08 -11.37
C LYS A 92 3.29 -4.48 -11.65
N ASP A 93 2.60 -5.08 -10.69
CA ASP A 93 2.04 -6.43 -10.84
C ASP A 93 0.86 -6.43 -11.84
N GLY A 94 0.10 -5.33 -11.94
CA GLY A 94 -0.97 -5.14 -12.94
C GLY A 94 -0.47 -4.80 -14.35
N VAL A 95 0.67 -4.12 -14.49
CA VAL A 95 1.32 -3.79 -15.77
C VAL A 95 1.85 -5.05 -16.48
N ILE A 96 2.05 -6.16 -15.77
CA ILE A 96 2.37 -7.45 -16.40
C ILE A 96 1.18 -8.01 -17.20
N GLY A 97 -0.06 -7.61 -16.91
CA GLY A 97 -1.28 -8.09 -17.58
C GLY A 97 -1.91 -7.12 -18.58
N ILE A 98 -1.56 -5.83 -18.53
CA ILE A 98 -2.05 -4.84 -19.48
C ILE A 98 -0.85 -4.37 -20.28
N GLY A 99 -0.65 -4.98 -21.45
CA GLY A 99 0.24 -4.43 -22.47
C GLY A 99 -0.07 -2.94 -22.59
N ILE A 100 0.92 -2.12 -22.27
CA ILE A 100 0.83 -0.66 -22.31
C ILE A 100 0.39 -0.31 -23.73
N ALA A 101 -0.90 -0.04 -23.91
CA ALA A 101 -1.39 0.66 -25.07
C ALA A 101 -0.81 2.07 -24.93
N ALA A 102 0.35 2.27 -25.55
CA ALA A 102 0.91 3.58 -25.80
C ALA A 102 -0.06 4.34 -26.72
N THR A 103 -1.11 4.91 -26.17
CA THR A 103 -1.88 5.93 -26.87
C THR A 103 -1.05 7.20 -26.85
N ALA A 104 -0.23 7.30 -27.89
CA ALA A 104 0.45 8.52 -28.29
C ALA A 104 -0.58 9.67 -28.36
N VAL A 105 -0.58 10.56 -27.37
CA VAL A 105 -1.23 11.87 -27.47
C VAL A 105 -0.22 12.83 -28.09
N GLY A 106 0.16 12.54 -29.32
CA GLY A 106 0.56 13.54 -30.29
C GLY A 106 -0.61 13.70 -31.25
N LEU A 107 -1.05 14.95 -31.44
CA LEU A 107 -2.14 15.45 -32.30
C LEU A 107 -3.33 16.00 -31.50
N VAL A 108 -3.26 17.31 -31.30
CA VAL A 108 -4.27 18.33 -31.66
C VAL A 108 -4.39 19.35 -30.54
N ALA A 109 -3.59 20.42 -30.63
CA ALA A 109 -4.09 21.80 -30.52
C ALA A 109 -2.96 22.81 -30.72
N GLY A 110 -2.91 23.42 -31.92
CA GLY A 110 -2.49 24.82 -32.07
C GLY A 110 -1.09 25.10 -32.64
N GLY A 111 -1.05 25.46 -33.93
CA GLY A 111 -0.21 26.58 -34.39
C GLY A 111 0.93 26.30 -35.38
N ILE A 112 0.65 26.57 -36.67
CA ILE A 112 1.54 27.16 -37.70
C ILE A 112 2.90 26.50 -38.00
N ALA A 113 2.98 25.81 -39.15
CA ALA A 113 4.02 25.98 -40.19
C ALA A 113 3.75 24.93 -41.29
N ALA A 114 3.11 25.32 -42.39
CA ALA A 114 3.79 25.77 -43.61
C ALA A 114 4.32 24.61 -44.46
N ALA A 115 3.73 24.54 -45.66
CA ALA A 115 4.43 24.40 -46.92
C ALA A 115 4.85 22.99 -47.41
N LEU A 116 4.22 22.63 -48.53
CA LEU A 116 4.83 22.09 -49.77
C LEU A 116 5.43 20.67 -49.65
N ALA A 117 5.28 19.73 -50.58
CA ALA A 117 5.13 19.87 -52.01
C ALA A 117 4.53 18.58 -52.63
N ARG A 118 3.88 18.82 -53.76
CA ARG A 118 3.37 17.87 -54.76
C ARG A 118 4.47 16.96 -55.37
N LYS A 119 3.92 16.03 -56.19
CA LYS A 119 4.44 15.41 -57.43
C LYS A 119 5.24 14.12 -57.24
N LYS A 120 5.08 13.09 -58.08
CA LYS A 120 4.35 12.91 -59.34
C LYS A 120 4.07 11.41 -59.48
#